data_AF-A0AAN2TQB5-F1
#
_entry.id   AF-A0AAN2TQB5-F1
#
_cell.length_a   1.000
_cell.length_b   1.000
_cell.length_c   1.000
_cell.angle_alpha   90.00
_cell.angle_beta   90.00
_cell.angle_gamma   90.00
#
_symmetry.space_group_name_H-M   'P 1'
#
loop_
_entity.id
_entity.type
_entity.pdbx_description
1 polymer ?
#
loop_
_entity_poly.entity_id
_entity_poly.type
_entity_poly.pdbx_seq_one_letter_code
_entity_poly.pdbx_strand_id
1 'polypeptide(L)'
;MKSVPKVREILLDEEIDEQEFVGIINGIYKQDCYIYAVIPEWEEELFNELSNDFIIINKFPFPLTRIFPRTIGFLGYVKDRKKQNIYKFYLRSTTMDLLVFSETDVSQHLNRLNKKNIDIYNIFESNKIPHITIGPDGQWLNIVEY
;
A
#
# COMPACT_ATOMS: atom_id res chain seq x y z
N MET A 1 -10.44 1.16 27.19
CA MET A 1 -11.23 0.38 26.22
C MET A 1 -10.43 0.24 24.94
N LYS A 2 -10.16 -0.97 24.46
CA LYS A 2 -9.65 -1.18 23.10
C LYS A 2 -10.82 -0.84 22.16
N SER A 3 -10.75 0.26 21.42
CA SER A 3 -11.71 0.50 20.33
C SER A 3 -11.48 -0.59 19.29
N VAL A 4 -12.53 -1.30 18.93
CA VAL A 4 -12.52 -2.26 17.82
C VAL A 4 -12.50 -1.42 16.54
N PRO A 5 -11.59 -1.69 15.59
CA PRO A 5 -11.60 -0.96 14.32
C PRO A 5 -12.94 -1.16 13.61
N LYS A 6 -13.44 -0.09 12.98
CA LYS A 6 -14.52 -0.19 12.02
C LYS A 6 -13.91 -0.56 10.68
N VAL A 7 -14.24 -1.75 10.19
CA VAL A 7 -13.81 -2.22 8.88
C VAL A 7 -15.02 -2.17 7.96
N ARG A 8 -14.86 -1.52 6.81
CA ARG A 8 -15.84 -1.55 5.72
C ARG A 8 -15.15 -2.00 4.43
N GLU A 9 -15.89 -2.72 3.62
CA GLU A 9 -15.40 -3.21 2.32
C GLU A 9 -16.12 -2.46 1.20
N ILE A 10 -15.38 -2.08 0.16
CA ILE A 10 -15.94 -1.53 -1.08
C ILE A 10 -15.55 -2.48 -2.21
N LEU A 11 -16.53 -3.17 -2.79
CA LEU A 11 -16.36 -3.95 -4.01
C LEU A 11 -16.02 -3.01 -5.16
N LEU A 12 -15.00 -3.38 -5.93
CA LEU A 12 -14.57 -2.68 -7.12
C LEU A 12 -15.20 -3.34 -8.35
N ASP A 13 -15.51 -2.52 -9.35
CA ASP A 13 -15.92 -3.04 -10.65
C ASP A 13 -14.73 -3.76 -11.31
N GLU A 14 -14.98 -4.85 -12.03
CA GLU A 14 -13.95 -5.61 -12.75
C GLU A 14 -13.29 -4.75 -13.85
N GLU A 15 -14.05 -3.81 -14.42
CA GLU A 15 -13.59 -2.90 -15.47
C GLU A 15 -13.28 -1.49 -14.93
N ILE A 16 -13.11 -1.34 -13.60
CA ILE A 16 -12.89 -0.03 -12.98
C ILE A 16 -11.72 0.72 -13.61
N ASP A 17 -11.96 1.95 -14.04
CA ASP A 17 -10.92 2.80 -14.61
C ASP A 17 -10.17 3.64 -13.57
N GLU A 18 -9.12 4.34 -14.02
CA GLU A 18 -8.33 5.22 -13.16
C GLU A 18 -9.17 6.31 -12.48
N GLN A 19 -10.08 6.95 -13.21
CA GLN A 19 -10.87 8.07 -12.70
C GLN A 19 -11.86 7.60 -11.66
N GLU A 20 -12.50 6.46 -11.89
CA GLU A 20 -13.43 5.82 -10.96
C GLU A 20 -12.69 5.40 -9.68
N PHE A 21 -11.57 4.70 -9.82
CA PHE A 21 -10.77 4.25 -8.68
C PHE A 21 -10.25 5.43 -7.85
N VAL A 22 -9.64 6.43 -8.49
CA VAL A 22 -9.17 7.64 -7.82
C VAL A 22 -10.35 8.43 -7.22
N GLY A 23 -11.52 8.39 -7.85
CA GLY A 23 -12.77 8.94 -7.35
C GLY A 23 -13.20 8.32 -6.01
N ILE A 24 -13.16 6.99 -5.90
CA ILE A 24 -13.43 6.26 -4.65
C ILE A 24 -12.45 6.71 -3.56
N ILE A 25 -11.15 6.73 -3.87
CA ILE A 25 -10.13 7.13 -2.90
C ILE A 25 -10.28 8.60 -2.49
N ASN A 26 -10.62 9.52 -3.40
CA ASN A 26 -10.95 10.91 -3.06
C ASN A 26 -12.24 11.05 -2.24
N GLY A 27 -13.16 10.11 -2.39
CA GLY A 27 -14.34 9.99 -1.54
C GLY A 27 -13.98 9.80 -0.07
N ILE A 28 -12.91 9.05 0.19
CA ILE A 28 -12.44 8.66 1.53
C ILE A 28 -11.37 9.62 2.05
N TYR A 29 -10.32 9.86 1.25
CA TYR A 29 -9.15 10.66 1.55
C TYR A 29 -9.20 12.01 0.83
N LYS A 30 -9.48 13.07 1.58
CA LYS A 30 -9.62 14.44 1.07
C LYS A 30 -8.30 15.14 0.80
N GLN A 31 -7.20 14.67 1.40
CA GLN A 31 -5.90 15.34 1.33
C GLN A 31 -4.83 14.46 0.64
N ASP A 32 -3.59 14.53 1.14
CA ASP A 32 -2.45 13.74 0.70
C ASP A 32 -2.75 12.24 0.88
N CYS A 33 -2.32 11.42 -0.06
CA CYS A 33 -2.30 9.97 0.10
C CYS A 33 -0.86 9.48 0.17
N TYR A 34 -0.51 8.80 1.25
CA TYR A 34 0.73 8.07 1.36
C TYR A 34 0.50 6.63 0.94
N ILE A 35 1.33 6.16 0.01
CA ILE A 35 1.31 4.79 -0.50
C ILE A 35 2.51 4.08 0.09
N TYR A 36 2.28 3.00 0.83
CA TYR A 36 3.30 2.16 1.43
C TYR A 36 3.29 0.80 0.76
N ALA A 37 4.45 0.35 0.30
CA ALA A 37 4.55 -0.91 -0.43
C ALA A 37 5.91 -1.56 -0.24
N VAL A 38 5.93 -2.88 -0.45
CA VAL A 38 7.15 -3.59 -0.78
C VAL A 38 7.13 -3.97 -2.25
N ILE A 39 7.94 -3.29 -3.05
CA ILE A 39 8.02 -3.52 -4.49
C ILE A 39 9.15 -4.54 -4.76
N PRO A 40 8.89 -5.67 -5.43
CA PRO A 40 9.92 -6.64 -5.77
C PRO A 40 10.84 -6.10 -6.87
N GLU A 41 12.11 -6.52 -6.88
CA GLU A 41 13.14 -5.97 -7.78
C GLU A 41 12.85 -6.11 -9.28
N TRP A 42 12.02 -7.08 -9.66
CA TRP A 42 11.67 -7.34 -11.06
C TRP A 42 10.55 -6.41 -11.58
N GLU A 43 9.88 -5.63 -10.73
CA GLU A 43 8.91 -4.59 -11.12
C GLU A 43 9.64 -3.33 -11.66
N GLU A 44 10.53 -3.53 -12.64
CA GLU A 44 11.38 -2.47 -13.21
C GLU A 44 10.55 -1.35 -13.85
N GLU A 45 9.44 -1.70 -14.51
CA GLU A 45 8.53 -0.73 -15.11
C GLU A 45 7.95 0.22 -14.07
N LEU A 46 7.44 -0.32 -12.95
CA LEU A 46 6.92 0.52 -11.87
C LEU A 46 8.04 1.38 -11.26
N PHE A 47 9.23 0.84 -11.05
CA PHE A 47 10.35 1.66 -10.55
C PHE A 47 10.71 2.81 -11.49
N ASN A 48 10.68 2.59 -12.80
CA ASN A 48 10.94 3.63 -13.79
C ASN A 48 9.86 4.71 -13.74
N GLU A 49 8.59 4.31 -13.67
CA GLU A 49 7.46 5.23 -13.53
C GLU A 49 7.51 6.05 -12.22
N LEU A 50 8.00 5.44 -11.13
CA LEU A 50 8.07 6.04 -9.80
C LEU A 50 9.41 6.72 -9.48
N SER A 51 10.37 6.74 -10.40
CA SER A 51 11.80 7.00 -10.13
C SER A 51 12.11 8.22 -9.26
N ASN A 52 11.31 9.29 -9.34
CA ASN A 52 11.51 10.50 -8.53
C ASN A 52 10.60 10.59 -7.29
N ASP A 53 9.59 9.71 -7.19
CA ASP A 53 8.50 9.78 -6.23
C ASP A 53 8.60 8.70 -5.13
N PHE A 54 9.23 7.55 -5.42
CA PHE A 54 9.35 6.45 -4.47
C PHE A 54 10.59 6.57 -3.58
N ILE A 55 10.35 6.74 -2.28
CA ILE A 55 11.39 6.85 -1.26
C ILE A 55 11.65 5.46 -0.68
N ILE A 56 12.79 4.87 -1.04
CA ILE A 56 13.24 3.57 -0.53
C ILE A 56 13.76 3.75 0.91
N ILE A 57 13.21 2.96 1.81
CA ILE A 57 13.58 2.94 3.23
C ILE A 57 14.48 1.75 3.56
N ASN A 58 14.13 0.57 3.06
CA ASN A 58 14.89 -0.64 3.36
C ASN A 58 14.80 -1.64 2.21
N LYS A 59 15.73 -2.59 2.19
CA LYS A 59 15.72 -3.73 1.26
C LYS A 59 15.98 -5.02 2.01
N PHE A 60 15.29 -6.06 1.59
CA PHE A 60 15.40 -7.38 2.22
C PHE A 60 15.14 -8.47 1.19
N PRO A 61 15.71 -9.68 1.41
CA PRO A 61 15.28 -10.87 0.69
C PRO A 61 13.78 -11.04 0.91
N PHE A 62 13.01 -10.94 -0.16
CA PHE A 62 11.54 -10.90 -0.16
C PHE A 62 11.01 -12.21 0.41
N PRO A 63 10.41 -12.21 1.61
CA PRO A 63 9.91 -13.42 2.23
C PRO A 63 8.42 -13.56 1.90
N LEU A 64 8.05 -13.51 0.62
CA LEU A 64 6.63 -13.63 0.27
C LEU A 64 6.41 -15.00 -0.31
N THR A 65 5.78 -15.81 0.54
CA THR A 65 5.37 -17.21 0.35
C THR A 65 4.48 -17.42 -0.89
N ARG A 66 4.06 -16.35 -1.58
CA ARG A 66 3.10 -16.36 -2.69
C ARG A 66 3.68 -15.95 -4.05
N ILE A 67 4.84 -15.28 -4.10
CA ILE A 67 5.38 -14.72 -5.34
C ILE A 67 6.74 -15.35 -5.63
N PHE A 68 6.87 -15.96 -6.81
CA PHE A 68 8.09 -16.60 -7.30
C PHE A 68 8.57 -15.85 -8.56
N PRO A 69 9.88 -15.58 -8.73
CA PRO A 69 11.02 -16.05 -7.92
C PRO A 69 11.23 -15.30 -6.59
N ARG A 70 11.96 -15.91 -5.66
CA ARG A 70 12.41 -15.24 -4.42
C ARG A 70 13.43 -14.17 -4.78
N THR A 71 13.03 -12.90 -4.73
CA THR A 71 13.85 -11.76 -5.13
C THR A 71 14.17 -10.85 -3.95
N ILE A 72 14.84 -9.72 -4.20
CA ILE A 72 14.90 -8.62 -3.24
C ILE A 72 13.61 -7.80 -3.34
N GLY A 73 13.05 -7.41 -2.18
CA GLY A 73 12.00 -6.40 -2.12
C GLY A 73 12.51 -5.09 -1.55
N PHE A 74 11.98 -4.00 -2.09
CA PHE A 74 12.25 -2.64 -1.66
C PHE A 74 11.03 -2.12 -0.90
N LEU A 75 11.20 -1.98 0.42
CA LEU A 75 10.24 -1.27 1.25
C LEU A 75 10.44 0.22 1.06
N GLY A 76 9.35 0.90 0.74
CA GLY A 76 9.37 2.33 0.61
C GLY A 76 7.97 2.91 0.64
N TYR A 77 7.90 4.19 0.31
CA TYR A 77 6.64 4.89 0.22
C TYR A 77 6.65 5.98 -0.85
N VAL A 78 5.47 6.33 -1.33
CA VAL A 78 5.22 7.52 -2.16
C VAL A 78 4.38 8.50 -1.36
N LYS A 79 4.75 9.77 -1.39
CA LYS A 79 3.88 10.86 -0.95
C LYS A 79 3.07 11.39 -2.13
N ASP A 80 1.91 10.79 -2.37
CA ASP A 80 1.08 11.05 -3.54
C ASP A 80 0.00 12.11 -3.27
N ARG A 81 0.42 13.39 -3.31
CA ARG A 81 -0.48 14.52 -3.04
C ARG A 81 -1.56 14.71 -4.12
N LYS A 82 -1.28 14.27 -5.34
CA LYS A 82 -2.18 14.40 -6.50
C LYS A 82 -2.94 13.11 -6.80
N LYS A 83 -2.69 12.04 -6.03
CA LYS A 83 -3.27 10.71 -6.21
C LYS A 83 -3.00 10.11 -7.61
N GLN A 84 -1.88 10.48 -8.23
CA GLN A 84 -1.49 10.08 -9.60
C GLN A 84 -0.88 8.68 -9.67
N ASN A 85 -0.45 8.14 -8.53
CA ASN A 85 0.23 6.86 -8.43
C ASN A 85 -0.66 5.78 -7.82
N ILE A 86 -1.75 6.12 -7.12
CA ILE A 86 -2.60 5.13 -6.43
C ILE A 86 -3.14 4.05 -7.39
N TYR A 87 -3.64 4.46 -8.57
CA TYR A 87 -4.15 3.50 -9.55
C TYR A 87 -3.05 2.60 -10.13
N LYS A 88 -1.83 3.13 -10.31
CA LYS A 88 -0.69 2.33 -10.77
C LYS A 88 -0.34 1.23 -9.78
N PHE A 89 -0.37 1.53 -8.47
CA PHE A 89 -0.18 0.53 -7.43
C PHE A 89 -1.32 -0.47 -7.35
N TYR A 90 -2.57 -0.01 -7.56
CA TYR A 90 -3.73 -0.89 -7.62
C TYR A 90 -3.60 -1.95 -8.73
N LEU A 91 -3.22 -1.55 -9.95
CA LEU A 91 -3.04 -2.47 -11.08
C LEU A 91 -2.02 -3.59 -10.80
N ARG A 92 -1.10 -3.37 -9.86
CA ARG A 92 -0.01 -4.28 -9.49
C ARG A 92 -0.21 -4.88 -8.09
N SER A 93 -1.39 -4.70 -7.51
CA SER A 93 -1.69 -5.14 -6.14
C SER A 93 -1.67 -6.66 -5.98
N THR A 94 -1.99 -7.41 -7.03
CA THR A 94 -1.93 -8.89 -7.04
C THR A 94 -0.49 -9.42 -7.08
N THR A 95 0.46 -8.59 -7.50
CA THR A 95 1.88 -8.93 -7.59
C THR A 95 2.73 -8.30 -6.48
N MET A 96 2.14 -7.44 -5.65
CA MET A 96 2.78 -6.77 -4.52
C MET A 96 2.11 -7.17 -3.22
N ASP A 97 2.80 -8.00 -2.45
CA ASP A 97 2.38 -8.25 -1.07
C ASP A 97 2.70 -6.99 -0.23
N LEU A 98 1.78 -6.62 0.67
CA LEU A 98 1.92 -5.48 1.60
C LEU A 98 1.75 -4.08 0.98
N LEU A 99 0.64 -3.84 0.29
CA LEU A 99 0.22 -2.51 -0.17
C LEU A 99 -0.78 -1.86 0.82
N VAL A 100 -0.47 -0.63 1.25
CA VAL A 100 -1.31 0.17 2.16
C VAL A 100 -1.39 1.62 1.69
N PHE A 101 -2.59 2.19 1.72
CA PHE A 101 -2.83 3.62 1.55
C PHE A 101 -3.24 4.27 2.88
N SER A 102 -2.80 5.51 3.12
CA SER A 102 -3.13 6.26 4.34
C SER A 102 -3.00 7.77 4.11
N GLU A 103 -3.84 8.61 4.73
CA GLU A 103 -3.60 10.06 4.78
C GLU A 103 -2.53 10.45 5.80
N THR A 104 -2.25 9.57 6.76
CA THR A 104 -1.28 9.80 7.82
C THR A 104 0.10 9.30 7.40
N ASP A 105 1.11 10.16 7.58
CA ASP A 105 2.51 9.84 7.37
C ASP A 105 3.05 8.94 8.48
N VAL A 106 3.36 7.68 8.15
CA VAL A 106 4.00 6.71 9.04
C VAL A 106 5.43 6.37 8.63
N SER A 107 6.04 7.14 7.72
CA SER A 107 7.39 6.87 7.18
C SER A 107 8.45 6.66 8.27
N GLN A 108 8.37 7.40 9.38
CA GLN A 108 9.28 7.27 10.53
C GLN A 108 9.20 5.91 11.23
N HIS A 109 8.04 5.24 11.17
CA HIS A 109 7.83 3.93 11.77
C HIS A 109 8.38 2.79 10.90
N LEU A 110 8.48 2.98 9.57
CA LEU A 110 9.01 1.99 8.63
C LEU A 110 10.47 1.63 8.91
N ASN A 111 11.27 2.59 9.37
CA ASN A 111 12.67 2.38 9.73
C ASN A 111 12.87 1.34 10.85
N ARG A 112 11.82 1.06 11.62
CA ARG A 112 11.87 0.09 12.73
C ARG A 112 11.56 -1.34 12.28
N LEU A 113 11.11 -1.53 11.05
CA LEU A 113 10.84 -2.86 10.50
C LEU A 113 12.15 -3.64 10.35
N ASN A 114 12.16 -4.85 10.90
CA ASN A 114 13.31 -5.75 10.84
C ASN A 114 13.14 -6.79 9.71
N LYS A 115 14.26 -7.36 9.25
CA LYS A 115 14.29 -8.32 8.13
C LYS A 115 13.51 -9.62 8.37
N LYS A 116 13.07 -9.91 9.61
CA LYS A 116 12.46 -11.19 9.98
C LYS A 116 10.94 -11.15 10.03
N ASN A 117 10.33 -9.98 10.20
CA ASN A 117 8.88 -9.85 10.27
C ASN A 117 8.44 -8.51 9.67
N ILE A 118 8.11 -8.54 8.39
CA ILE A 118 7.78 -7.37 7.59
C ILE A 118 6.28 -7.33 7.51
N ASP A 119 5.69 -6.75 8.55
CA ASP A 119 4.25 -6.57 8.65
C ASP A 119 3.97 -5.07 8.71
N ILE A 120 3.79 -4.50 7.52
CA ILE A 120 3.45 -3.09 7.38
C ILE A 120 2.07 -2.83 8.00
N TYR A 121 1.11 -3.76 7.87
CA TYR A 121 -0.24 -3.62 8.40
C TYR A 121 -0.24 -3.42 9.91
N ASN A 122 0.57 -4.21 10.64
CA ASN A 122 0.70 -4.09 12.09
C ASN A 122 1.16 -2.69 12.55
N ILE A 123 1.92 -1.93 11.74
CA ILE A 123 2.24 -0.53 12.08
C ILE A 123 0.94 0.28 12.17
N PHE A 124 0.04 0.13 11.21
CA PHE A 124 -1.20 0.88 11.20
C PHE A 124 -2.14 0.41 12.32
N GLU A 125 -2.28 -0.90 12.51
CA GLU A 125 -3.15 -1.46 13.53
C GLU A 125 -2.71 -1.11 14.96
N SER A 126 -1.43 -1.29 15.26
CA SER A 126 -0.89 -1.01 16.61
C SER A 126 -0.94 0.46 16.99
N ASN A 127 -0.81 1.36 16.01
CA ASN A 127 -0.89 2.81 16.21
C ASN A 127 -2.30 3.37 15.99
N LYS A 128 -3.29 2.52 15.66
CA LYS A 128 -4.68 2.90 15.36
C LYS A 128 -4.79 3.97 14.27
N ILE A 129 -4.02 3.79 13.21
CA ILE A 129 -3.97 4.73 12.10
C ILE A 129 -4.97 4.26 11.03
N PRO A 130 -5.93 5.10 10.62
CA PRO A 130 -6.84 4.77 9.54
C PRO A 130 -6.07 4.50 8.25
N HIS A 131 -6.41 3.41 7.57
CA HIS A 131 -5.71 2.98 6.38
C HIS A 131 -6.64 2.18 5.45
N ILE A 132 -6.24 2.09 4.19
CA ILE A 132 -6.90 1.27 3.18
C ILE A 132 -5.92 0.19 2.72
N THR A 133 -6.41 -1.03 2.61
CA THR A 133 -5.70 -2.14 1.97
C THR A 133 -6.51 -2.66 0.80
N ILE A 134 -5.87 -3.39 -0.10
CA ILE A 134 -6.54 -4.03 -1.23
C ILE A 134 -6.73 -5.51 -0.90
N GLY A 135 -7.90 -6.06 -1.22
CA GLY A 135 -8.17 -7.48 -1.08
C GLY A 135 -7.19 -8.34 -1.89
N PRO A 136 -6.99 -9.62 -1.54
CA PRO A 136 -5.98 -10.49 -2.14
C PRO A 136 -6.04 -10.58 -3.67
N ASP A 137 -7.23 -10.45 -4.26
CA ASP A 137 -7.46 -10.57 -5.70
C ASP A 137 -7.70 -9.21 -6.38
N GLY A 138 -7.46 -8.10 -5.69
CA GLY A 138 -7.71 -6.75 -6.23
C GLY A 138 -9.19 -6.36 -6.31
N GLN A 139 -10.12 -7.22 -5.92
CA GLN A 139 -11.56 -7.02 -6.18
C GLN A 139 -12.28 -6.10 -5.19
N TRP A 140 -11.65 -5.74 -4.07
CA TRP A 140 -12.23 -4.83 -3.11
C TRP A 140 -11.18 -4.04 -2.33
N LEU A 141 -11.62 -2.94 -1.73
CA LEU A 141 -10.86 -2.15 -0.77
C LEU A 141 -11.33 -2.47 0.64
N ASN A 142 -10.40 -2.72 1.56
CA ASN A 142 -10.68 -2.76 2.99
C ASN A 142 -10.35 -1.40 3.58
N ILE A 143 -11.33 -0.70 4.14
CA ILE A 143 -11.15 0.60 4.77
C ILE A 143 -11.25 0.41 6.28
N VAL A 144 -10.15 0.67 6.97
CA VAL A 144 -10.00 0.48 8.41
C VAL A 144 -9.97 1.84 9.10
N GLU A 145 -10.91 2.06 10.02
CA GLU A 145 -11.08 3.30 10.78
C GLU A 145 -11.08 3.00 12.30
N TYR A 146 -10.64 3.94 13.14
CA TYR A 146 -10.41 3.75 14.58
C TYR A 146 -11.14 4.72 15.49
#